data_AF-A0A7V9EMJ5-F1
#
_entry.id   AF-A0A7V9EMJ5-F1
#
_cell.length_a   1.000
_cell.length_b   1.000
_cell.length_c   1.000
_cell.angle_alpha   90.00
_cell.angle_beta   90.00
_cell.angle_gamma   90.00
#
_symmetry.space_group_name_H-M   'P 1'
#
loop_
_entity.id
_entity.type
_entity.pdbx_description
1 polymer ?
#
loop_
_entity_poly.entity_id
_entity_poly.type
_entity_poly.pdbx_seq_one_letter_code
_entity_poly.pdbx_strand_id
1 'polypeptide(L)'
;MQIDGRRDIDRVISRDSLEQRELKRRAREKTGPLYVAIGASETVGAGSSDPLRQSWPQVLFRAAFTRRATFVNLGVPGATVAEAVEQEVPYAEELRPDVVTIWLNVNDLVTGVPPRTTVAPSNGSSPDCRPRARRR
;
A
#
# COMPACT_ATOMS: atom_id res chain seq x y z
N MET A 1 5.25 -10.40 25.72
CA MET A 1 4.70 -11.30 24.68
C MET A 1 5.08 -10.68 23.34
N GLN A 2 6.18 -11.16 22.76
CA GLN A 2 6.83 -10.57 21.60
C GLN A 2 6.20 -11.21 20.37
N ILE A 3 5.39 -10.45 19.63
CA ILE A 3 4.70 -10.93 18.43
C ILE A 3 5.76 -11.03 17.34
N ASP A 4 6.07 -12.25 16.92
CA ASP A 4 7.07 -12.55 15.90
C ASP A 4 6.45 -12.32 14.52
N GLY A 5 6.59 -11.10 14.01
CA GLY A 5 5.94 -10.62 12.79
C GLY A 5 6.11 -11.54 11.58
N ARG A 6 7.24 -12.26 11.44
CA ARG A 6 7.44 -13.21 10.33
C ARG A 6 6.48 -14.39 10.36
N ARG A 7 6.19 -14.94 11.55
CA ARG A 7 5.32 -16.13 11.69
C ARG A 7 3.84 -15.82 11.57
N ASP A 8 3.44 -14.57 11.84
CA ASP A 8 2.08 -14.12 11.64
C ASP A 8 1.84 -13.63 10.20
N ILE A 9 2.85 -13.06 9.54
CA ILE A 9 2.81 -12.65 8.12
C ILE A 9 2.68 -13.87 7.19
N ASP A 10 3.47 -14.92 7.38
CA ASP A 10 3.33 -16.15 6.58
C ASP A 10 1.94 -16.79 6.77
N ARG A 11 1.30 -16.59 7.93
CA ARG A 11 -0.02 -17.15 8.24
C ARG A 11 -1.18 -16.28 7.76
N VAL A 12 -0.97 -14.96 7.64
CA VAL A 12 -1.90 -14.01 7.00
C VAL A 12 -1.82 -14.12 5.48
N ILE A 13 -0.64 -14.38 4.91
CA ILE A 13 -0.45 -14.62 3.46
C ILE A 13 -0.88 -16.04 3.05
N SER A 14 -0.76 -17.03 3.95
CA SER A 14 -1.25 -18.42 3.71
C SER A 14 -2.78 -18.58 3.82
N ARG A 15 -3.50 -17.56 4.31
CA ARG A 15 -4.96 -17.41 4.21
C ARG A 15 -5.22 -16.41 3.07
N ASP A 16 -5.64 -16.74 1.87
CA ASP A 16 -6.28 -17.94 1.36
C ASP A 16 -6.13 -17.88 -0.16
N SER A 17 -5.48 -18.88 -0.75
CA SER A 17 -5.38 -18.99 -2.22
C SER A 17 -6.77 -19.01 -2.86
N LEU A 18 -7.82 -19.40 -2.13
CA LEU A 18 -9.20 -19.40 -2.58
C LEU A 18 -9.84 -18.01 -2.49
N GLU A 19 -9.70 -17.27 -1.39
CA GLU A 19 -10.14 -15.86 -1.35
C GLU A 19 -9.46 -15.04 -2.44
N GLN A 20 -8.16 -15.24 -2.66
CA GLN A 20 -7.44 -14.56 -3.74
C GLN A 20 -7.94 -14.98 -5.12
N ARG A 21 -8.24 -16.26 -5.34
CA ARG A 21 -8.86 -16.74 -6.59
C ARG A 21 -10.26 -16.17 -6.79
N GLU A 22 -11.06 -16.07 -5.74
CA GLU A 22 -12.41 -15.51 -5.79
C GLU A 22 -12.38 -13.99 -6.02
N LEU A 23 -11.47 -13.26 -5.38
CA LEU A 23 -11.22 -11.85 -5.63
C LEU A 23 -10.82 -11.62 -7.09
N LYS A 24 -9.91 -12.44 -7.63
CA LYS A 24 -9.53 -12.42 -9.05
C LYS A 24 -10.71 -12.70 -9.96
N ARG A 25 -11.55 -13.70 -9.63
CA ARG A 25 -12.75 -14.03 -10.41
C ARG A 25 -13.72 -12.85 -10.44
N ARG A 26 -14.02 -12.26 -9.29
CA ARG A 26 -14.91 -11.10 -9.16
C ARG A 26 -14.37 -9.86 -9.88
N ALA A 27 -13.06 -9.63 -9.83
CA ALA A 27 -12.44 -8.54 -10.58
C ALA A 27 -12.55 -8.74 -12.10
N ARG A 28 -12.42 -9.98 -12.58
CA ARG A 28 -12.57 -10.33 -14.02
C ARG A 28 -14.01 -10.28 -14.50
N GLU A 29 -14.96 -10.64 -13.64
CA GLU A 29 -16.40 -10.59 -13.92
C GLU A 29 -16.99 -9.18 -13.70
N LYS A 30 -16.18 -8.20 -13.30
CA LYS A 30 -16.67 -6.85 -12.98
C LYS A 30 -17.27 -6.18 -14.22
N THR A 31 -18.38 -5.49 -14.00
CA THR A 31 -19.05 -4.64 -15.02
C THR A 31 -18.97 -3.15 -14.70
N GLY A 32 -18.27 -2.77 -13.61
CA GLY A 32 -18.08 -1.40 -13.15
C GLY A 32 -16.69 -1.17 -12.55
N PRO A 33 -16.38 0.03 -12.03
CA PRO A 33 -15.03 0.36 -11.55
C PRO A 33 -14.56 -0.52 -10.39
N LEU A 34 -13.27 -0.82 -10.33
CA LEU A 34 -12.61 -1.54 -9.25
C LEU A 34 -11.74 -0.56 -8.46
N TYR A 35 -12.06 -0.44 -7.18
CA TYR A 35 -11.29 0.31 -6.20
C TYR A 35 -10.49 -0.66 -5.32
N VAL A 36 -9.18 -0.43 -5.21
CA VAL A 36 -8.28 -1.17 -4.33
C VAL A 36 -7.67 -0.22 -3.30
N ALA A 37 -7.66 -0.63 -2.03
CA ALA A 37 -6.94 0.06 -0.97
C ALA A 37 -5.72 -0.74 -0.52
N ILE A 38 -4.56 -0.10 -0.45
CA ILE A 38 -3.29 -0.62 0.06
C ILE A 38 -2.95 0.15 1.34
N GLY A 39 -2.44 -0.54 2.36
CA GLY A 39 -1.98 0.14 3.57
C GLY A 39 -1.86 -0.75 4.79
N ALA A 40 -1.79 -0.12 5.97
CA ALA A 40 -1.63 -0.84 7.23
C ALA A 40 -2.92 -0.92 8.05
N SER A 41 -2.78 -0.94 9.38
CA SER A 41 -3.88 -1.05 10.36
C SER A 41 -5.00 -0.03 10.15
N GLU A 42 -4.66 1.18 9.72
CA GLU A 42 -5.54 2.31 9.46
C GLU A 42 -6.46 2.00 8.27
N THR A 43 -5.90 1.39 7.23
CA THR A 43 -6.61 0.96 6.04
C THR A 43 -7.51 -0.24 6.33
N VAL A 44 -7.06 -1.16 7.18
CA VAL A 44 -7.91 -2.28 7.66
C VAL A 44 -9.04 -1.78 8.55
N GLY A 45 -8.86 -0.66 9.25
CA GLY A 45 -9.83 -0.07 10.16
C GLY A 45 -9.62 -0.46 11.63
N ALA A 46 -8.38 -0.71 12.05
CA ALA A 46 -8.04 -0.94 13.46
C ALA A 46 -8.52 0.24 14.32
N GLY A 47 -9.09 -0.06 15.49
CA GLY A 47 -9.75 0.92 16.36
C GLY A 47 -11.22 1.16 16.04
N SER A 48 -11.74 0.60 14.94
CA SER A 48 -13.16 0.59 14.64
C SER A 48 -13.90 -0.56 15.33
N SER A 49 -15.16 -0.34 15.72
CA SER A 49 -16.08 -1.38 16.17
C SER A 49 -16.56 -2.29 15.03
N ASP A 50 -16.57 -1.81 13.79
CA ASP A 50 -16.95 -2.58 12.60
C ASP A 50 -16.04 -2.21 11.41
N PRO A 51 -14.83 -2.80 11.31
CA PRO A 51 -13.88 -2.49 10.25
C PRO A 51 -14.42 -2.75 8.83
N LEU A 52 -15.33 -3.72 8.67
CA LEU A 52 -15.95 -4.05 7.38
C LEU A 52 -16.92 -2.96 6.88
N ARG A 53 -17.38 -2.08 7.77
CA ARG A 53 -18.30 -0.98 7.40
C ARG A 53 -17.72 0.41 7.61
N GLN A 54 -16.78 0.54 8.55
CA GLN A 54 -16.33 1.82 9.09
C GLN A 54 -14.84 2.10 8.83
N SER A 55 -14.08 1.17 8.24
CA SER A 55 -12.75 1.52 7.74
C SER A 55 -12.86 2.67 6.73
N TRP A 56 -11.89 3.59 6.75
CA TRP A 56 -11.95 4.77 5.90
C TRP A 56 -12.07 4.44 4.39
N PRO A 57 -11.43 3.38 3.84
CA PRO A 57 -11.62 3.01 2.44
C PRO A 57 -13.06 2.55 2.16
N GLN A 58 -13.68 1.84 3.11
CA GLN A 58 -15.07 1.41 2.98
C GLN A 58 -16.04 2.60 3.01
N VAL A 59 -15.77 3.59 3.86
CA VAL A 59 -16.55 4.83 3.92
C VAL A 59 -16.40 5.61 2.62
N LEU A 60 -15.17 5.74 2.10
CA LEU A 60 -14.90 6.37 0.81
C LEU A 60 -15.60 5.64 -0.34
N PHE A 61 -15.47 4.31 -0.40
CA PHE A 61 -16.11 3.47 -1.41
C PHE A 61 -17.62 3.72 -1.48
N ARG A 62 -18.29 3.68 -0.34
CA ARG A 62 -19.73 3.90 -0.24
C ARG A 62 -20.16 5.32 -0.61
N ALA A 63 -19.33 6.31 -0.32
CA ALA A 63 -19.66 7.72 -0.54
C ALA A 63 -19.40 8.16 -2.00
N ALA A 64 -18.34 7.64 -2.63
CA ALA A 64 -17.84 8.15 -3.90
C ALA A 64 -18.10 7.24 -5.11
N PHE A 65 -18.42 5.96 -4.92
CA PHE A 65 -18.53 5.00 -6.02
C PHE A 65 -19.97 4.57 -6.29
N THR A 66 -20.24 4.22 -7.55
CA THR A 66 -21.56 3.71 -7.96
C THR A 66 -21.81 2.31 -7.39
N ARG A 67 -23.08 1.88 -7.35
CA ARG A 67 -23.47 0.52 -6.90
C ARG A 67 -22.89 -0.63 -7.73
N ARG A 68 -22.37 -0.35 -8.93
CA ARG A 68 -21.72 -1.35 -9.80
C ARG A 68 -20.22 -1.47 -9.53
N ALA A 69 -19.65 -0.58 -8.72
CA ALA A 69 -18.25 -0.66 -8.40
C ALA A 69 -17.96 -1.82 -7.45
N THR A 70 -16.75 -2.36 -7.54
CA THR A 70 -16.21 -3.39 -6.65
C THR A 70 -15.12 -2.78 -5.80
N PHE A 71 -15.01 -3.20 -4.54
CA PHE A 71 -13.99 -2.75 -3.61
C PHE A 71 -13.20 -3.94 -3.06
N VAL A 72 -11.88 -3.79 -2.98
CA VAL A 72 -10.95 -4.73 -2.36
C VAL A 72 -10.02 -3.98 -1.42
N ASN A 73 -9.93 -4.46 -0.18
CA ASN A 73 -8.98 -3.94 0.80
C ASN A 73 -7.82 -4.94 0.93
N LEU A 74 -6.61 -4.53 0.55
CA LEU A 74 -5.40 -5.34 0.63
C LEU A 74 -4.55 -5.03 1.87
N GLY A 75 -5.01 -4.11 2.74
CA GLY A 75 -4.18 -3.62 3.83
C GLY A 75 -3.73 -4.72 4.79
N VAL A 76 -2.46 -4.69 5.17
CA VAL A 76 -1.84 -5.63 6.11
C VAL A 76 -1.46 -4.89 7.40
N PRO A 77 -2.05 -5.23 8.57
CA PRO A 77 -1.73 -4.56 9.82
C PRO A 77 -0.22 -4.59 10.13
N GLY A 78 0.34 -3.44 10.48
CA GLY A 78 1.77 -3.32 10.80
C GLY A 78 2.71 -3.21 9.59
N ALA A 79 2.21 -3.31 8.35
CA ALA A 79 3.05 -3.25 7.16
C ALA A 79 3.81 -1.92 7.04
N THR A 80 5.10 -2.04 6.72
CA THR A 80 5.96 -0.97 6.22
C THR A 80 5.77 -0.75 4.72
N VAL A 81 6.30 0.34 4.16
CA VAL A 81 6.28 0.59 2.71
C VAL A 81 6.97 -0.53 1.95
N ALA A 82 8.11 -1.02 2.45
CA ALA A 82 8.86 -2.10 1.79
C ALA A 82 8.03 -3.40 1.72
N GLU A 83 7.39 -3.78 2.83
CA GLU A 83 6.54 -4.97 2.88
C GLU A 83 5.32 -4.83 1.98
N ALA A 84 4.66 -3.65 1.94
CA ALA A 84 3.53 -3.43 1.07
C ALA A 84 3.90 -3.51 -0.43
N VAL A 85 5.10 -3.05 -0.82
CA VAL A 85 5.62 -3.21 -2.18
C VAL A 85 5.82 -4.69 -2.52
N GLU A 86 6.29 -5.49 -1.58
CA GLU A 86 6.53 -6.93 -1.79
C GLU A 86 5.25 -7.76 -1.73
N GLN A 87 4.27 -7.36 -0.92
CA GLN A 87 3.15 -8.21 -0.52
C GLN A 87 1.77 -7.72 -0.97
N GLU A 88 1.54 -6.41 -1.12
CA GLU A 88 0.22 -5.86 -1.48
C GLU A 88 0.17 -5.42 -2.94
N VAL A 89 1.22 -4.74 -3.42
CA VAL A 89 1.30 -4.18 -4.78
C VAL A 89 1.15 -5.25 -5.87
N PRO A 90 1.81 -6.42 -5.82
CA PRO A 90 1.66 -7.43 -6.86
C PRO A 90 0.21 -7.89 -7.04
N TYR A 91 -0.57 -8.01 -5.95
CA TYR A 91 -1.99 -8.35 -6.05
C TYR A 91 -2.82 -7.21 -6.64
N ALA A 92 -2.53 -5.96 -6.28
CA ALA A 92 -3.19 -4.82 -6.90
C ALA A 92 -2.91 -4.80 -8.42
N GLU A 93 -1.67 -5.05 -8.85
CA GLU A 93 -1.32 -5.14 -10.27
C GLU A 93 -2.09 -6.26 -10.98
N GLU A 94 -2.18 -7.44 -10.38
CA GLU A 94 -2.95 -8.57 -10.93
C GLU A 94 -4.45 -8.26 -11.07
N LEU A 95 -5.01 -7.49 -10.14
CA LEU A 95 -6.42 -7.10 -10.12
C LEU A 95 -6.76 -6.01 -11.16
N ARG A 96 -5.77 -5.25 -11.65
CA ARG A 96 -5.94 -4.13 -12.59
C ARG A 96 -7.05 -3.16 -12.16
N PRO A 97 -6.94 -2.53 -10.98
CA PRO A 97 -7.90 -1.56 -10.48
C PRO A 97 -7.94 -0.30 -11.34
N ASP A 98 -9.08 0.39 -11.32
CA ASP A 98 -9.22 1.71 -11.94
C ASP A 98 -8.82 2.82 -10.97
N VAL A 99 -8.95 2.56 -9.67
CA VAL A 99 -8.56 3.48 -8.60
C VAL A 99 -7.80 2.70 -7.53
N VAL A 100 -6.65 3.23 -7.13
CA VAL A 100 -5.89 2.74 -5.98
C VAL A 100 -5.69 3.87 -5.00
N THR A 101 -5.91 3.60 -3.71
CA THR A 101 -5.47 4.48 -2.63
C THR A 101 -4.42 3.78 -1.79
N ILE A 102 -3.39 4.52 -1.39
CA ILE A 102 -2.28 4.00 -0.61
C ILE A 102 -2.13 4.84 0.65
N TRP A 103 -2.17 4.21 1.82
CA TRP A 103 -1.82 4.84 3.10
C TRP A 103 -0.84 3.96 3.85
N LEU A 104 0.43 4.37 3.82
CA LEU A 104 1.57 3.74 4.48
C LEU A 104 2.50 4.83 4.99
N ASN A 105 3.09 4.65 6.18
CA ASN A 105 4.26 5.38 6.71
C ASN A 105 4.42 5.21 8.23
N VAL A 106 3.35 4.95 8.96
CA VAL A 106 3.38 4.95 10.43
C VAL A 106 4.34 3.87 10.94
N ASN A 107 4.30 2.68 10.35
CA ASN A 107 5.19 1.59 10.74
C ASN A 107 6.65 1.85 10.35
N ASP A 108 6.91 2.45 9.20
CA ASP A 108 8.25 2.90 8.80
C ASP A 108 8.83 3.91 9.82
N LEU A 109 8.02 4.87 10.28
CA LEU A 109 8.42 5.84 11.29
C LEU A 109 8.70 5.18 12.65
N VAL A 110 7.82 4.29 13.10
CA VAL A 110 7.96 3.58 14.38
C VAL A 110 9.17 2.65 14.38
N THR A 111 9.48 2.04 13.24
CA THR A 111 10.62 1.12 13.07
C THR A 111 11.92 1.83 12.67
N GLY A 112 11.89 3.15 12.49
CA GLY A 112 13.08 3.96 12.18
C GLY A 112 13.60 3.79 10.76
N VAL A 113 12.75 3.43 9.80
CA VAL A 113 13.10 3.39 8.37
C VAL A 113 13.36 4.82 7.90
N PRO A 114 14.58 5.14 7.43
CA PRO A 114 14.90 6.48 6.97
C PRO A 114 14.13 6.81 5.68
N PRO A 115 13.66 8.06 5.50
CA PRO A 115 13.10 8.48 4.22
C PRO A 115 14.14 8.26 3.13
N ARG A 116 13.79 7.49 2.10
CA ARG A 116 14.65 7.36 0.93
C ARG A 116 14.49 8.64 0.10
N THR A 117 15.46 9.55 0.17
CA THR A 117 15.52 10.68 -0.75
C THR A 117 15.88 10.15 -2.13
N THR A 118 14.86 9.87 -2.94
CA THR A 118 15.07 9.77 -4.39
C THR A 118 15.34 11.18 -4.90
N VAL A 119 16.59 11.63 -4.82
CA VAL A 119 17.07 12.61 -5.79
C VAL A 119 16.95 11.90 -7.14
N ALA A 120 16.00 12.35 -7.97
CA ALA A 120 16.02 11.99 -9.38
C ALA A 120 17.46 12.20 -9.87
N PRO A 121 18.08 11.25 -10.60
CA PRO A 121 19.40 11.51 -11.15
C PRO A 121 19.29 12.81 -11.95
N SER A 122 20.04 13.82 -11.52
CA SER A 122 20.21 15.03 -12.31
C SER A 122 20.96 14.61 -13.57
N ASN A 123 20.21 14.24 -14.61
CA ASN A 123 20.74 14.10 -15.95
C ASN A 123 21.20 15.50 -16.38
N GLY A 124 22.47 15.79 -16.15
CA GLY A 124 23.03 17.09 -16.45
C GLY A 124 24.37 17.30 -15.76
N SER A 125 25.43 16.84 -16.43
CA SER A 125 26.79 17.31 -16.20
C SER A 125 26.83 18.83 -16.04
N SER A 126 27.48 19.32 -14.98
CA SER A 126 28.08 20.66 -14.98
C SER A 126 29.46 20.60 -14.33
N PRO A 127 30.47 21.24 -14.93
CA PRO A 127 31.86 21.01 -14.58
C PRO A 127 32.24 21.75 -13.30
N ASP A 128 32.94 21.02 -12.43
CA ASP A 128 34.03 21.47 -11.57
C ASP A 128 33.97 22.93 -11.09
N CYS A 129 33.35 23.15 -9.93
CA CYS A 129 33.47 24.41 -9.19
C CYS A 129 34.56 24.26 -8.11
N ARG A 130 35.83 24.24 -8.50
CA ARG A 130 36.94 24.53 -7.58
C ARG A 130 37.09 26.04 -7.44
N PRO A 131 37.17 26.58 -6.21
CA PRO A 131 37.46 28.00 -6.02
C PRO A 131 38.90 28.27 -6.47
N ARG A 132 39.08 29.13 -7.49
CA ARG A 132 40.40 29.70 -7.79
C ARG A 132 40.85 30.54 -6.60
N ALA A 133 41.82 30.03 -5.85
CA ALA A 133 42.57 30.82 -4.89
C ALA A 133 43.19 32.03 -5.62
N ARG A 134 42.80 33.24 -5.21
CA ARG A 134 43.52 34.47 -5.58
C ARG A 134 44.91 34.39 -4.94
N ARG A 135 45.95 34.16 -5.74
CA ARG A 135 47.31 34.49 -5.33
C ARG A 135 47.43 36.02 -5.33
N ARG A 136 47.91 36.54 -4.21
CA ARG A 136 48.38 37.93 -4.06
C ARG A 136 49.64 38.14 -4.90
#